data_AF-A0A0L7L7P3-F1
#
_entry.id   AF-A0A0L7L7P3-F1
#
_cell.length_a   1.000
_cell.length_b   1.000
_cell.length_c   1.000
_cell.angle_alpha   90.00
_cell.angle_beta   90.00
_cell.angle_gamma   90.00
#
_symmetry.space_group_name_H-M   'P 1'
#
loop_
_entity.id
_entity.type
_entity.pdbx_description
1 polymer ?
#
loop_
_entity_poly.entity_id
_entity_poly.type
_entity_poly.pdbx_seq_one_letter_code
_entity_poly.pdbx_strand_id
1 'polypeptide(L)'
;MDSKHAENKIRLRSFQRAVERSMMGLKLRDRIRSSKIRSKTKILDAGKKATTLKWKWAGHIARVKDNRWSERVLHWWPRDGKRERGRPVCQAVSWSKKRTNTDEDL
;
A
#
# COMPACT_ATOMS: atom_id res chain seq x y z
N MET A 1 -2.13 -14.87 -7.22
CA MET A 1 -0.98 -14.06 -6.74
C MET A 1 -1.25 -13.47 -5.35
N ASP A 2 -2.38 -13.83 -4.73
CA ASP A 2 -3.05 -13.03 -3.73
C ASP A 2 -2.82 -13.54 -2.29
N SER A 3 -2.51 -14.83 -2.14
CA SER A 3 -2.31 -15.49 -0.84
C SER A 3 -1.13 -14.91 -0.06
N LYS A 4 0.01 -14.66 -0.71
CA LYS A 4 1.21 -14.08 -0.06
C LYS A 4 1.00 -12.62 0.37
N HIS A 5 0.23 -11.86 -0.40
CA HIS A 5 -0.06 -10.46 -0.07
C HIS A 5 -0.99 -10.36 1.14
N ALA A 6 -2.03 -11.20 1.18
CA ALA A 6 -2.94 -11.32 2.32
C ALA A 6 -2.19 -11.76 3.59
N GLU A 7 -1.30 -12.75 3.48
CA GLU A 7 -0.47 -13.22 4.59
C GLU A 7 0.42 -12.10 5.16
N ASN A 8 1.09 -11.34 4.29
CA ASN A 8 1.93 -10.22 4.71
C ASN A 8 1.13 -9.10 5.40
N LYS A 9 -0.10 -8.84 4.96
CA LYS A 9 -1.01 -7.89 5.62
C LYS A 9 -1.34 -8.34 7.05
N ILE A 10 -1.57 -9.64 7.25
CA ILE A 10 -1.81 -10.22 8.58
C ILE A 10 -0.57 -10.08 9.46
N ARG A 11 0.62 -10.41 8.95
CA ARG A 11 1.88 -10.29 9.69
C ARG A 11 2.16 -8.86 10.14
N LEU A 12 2.01 -7.88 9.25
CA LEU A 12 2.19 -6.46 9.57
C LEU A 12 1.23 -5.99 10.67
N ARG A 13 -0.05 -6.41 10.60
CA ARG A 13 -1.05 -6.10 11.63
C ARG A 13 -0.67 -6.69 12.99
N SER A 14 -0.21 -7.94 13.01
CA SER A 14 0.20 -8.61 14.25
C SER A 14 1.43 -7.95 14.86
N PHE A 15 2.43 -7.60 14.03
CA PHE A 15 3.61 -6.86 14.46
C PHE A 15 3.24 -5.50 15.06
N GLN A 16 2.42 -4.70 14.36
CA GLN A 16 1.96 -3.40 14.86
C GLN A 16 1.30 -3.51 16.24
N ARG A 17 0.43 -4.50 16.45
CA ARG A 17 -0.24 -4.74 17.74
C ARG A 17 0.73 -5.11 18.86
N ALA A 18 1.77 -5.89 18.55
CA ALA A 18 2.79 -6.27 19.53
C ALA A 18 3.63 -5.05 19.94
N VAL A 19 4.04 -4.23 18.97
CA VAL A 19 4.78 -2.99 19.20
C VAL A 19 3.97 -2.00 20.04
N GLU A 20 2.69 -1.77 19.68
CA GLU A 20 1.80 -0.87 20.43
C GLU A 20 1.63 -1.30 21.90
N ARG A 21 1.58 -2.61 22.16
CA ARG A 21 1.53 -3.14 23.54
C ARG A 21 2.84 -2.94 24.29
N SER A 22 3.97 -3.21 23.63
CA SER A 22 5.29 -3.03 24.21
C SER A 22 5.55 -1.56 24.59
N MET A 23 5.21 -0.61 23.70
CA MET A 23 5.33 0.82 23.96
C MET A 23 4.55 1.30 25.18
N MET A 24 3.39 0.68 25.46
CA MET A 24 2.54 1.01 26.59
C MET A 24 2.84 0.16 27.84
N GLY A 25 3.84 -0.73 27.79
CA GLY A 25 4.18 -1.64 28.90
C GLY A 25 3.09 -2.68 29.22
N LEU A 26 2.19 -2.99 28.28
CA LEU A 26 1.03 -3.84 28.52
C LEU A 26 1.36 -5.33 28.31
N LYS A 27 0.90 -6.16 29.25
CA LYS A 27 1.04 -7.62 29.17
C LYS A 27 -0.23 -8.23 28.59
N LEU A 28 -0.13 -9.45 28.06
CA LEU A 28 -1.30 -10.19 27.55
C LEU A 28 -2.33 -10.48 28.65
N ARG A 29 -1.88 -10.57 29.92
CA ARG A 29 -2.72 -10.78 31.11
C ARG A 29 -3.71 -9.65 31.34
N ASP A 30 -3.39 -8.42 30.94
CA ASP A 30 -4.23 -7.25 31.16
C ASP A 30 -5.53 -7.31 30.33
N ARG A 31 -5.61 -8.22 29.33
CA ARG A 31 -6.78 -8.46 28.46
C ARG A 31 -7.37 -7.17 27.85
N ILE A 32 -6.53 -6.15 27.65
CA ILE A 32 -6.96 -4.87 27.07
C ILE A 32 -7.22 -5.03 25.57
N ARG A 33 -8.39 -4.55 25.13
CA ARG A 33 -8.78 -4.50 23.72
C ARG A 33 -7.83 -3.64 22.90
N SER A 34 -7.48 -4.10 21.70
CA SER A 34 -6.60 -3.38 20.77
C SER A 34 -7.16 -2.01 20.34
N SER A 35 -8.47 -1.85 20.28
CA SER A 35 -9.11 -0.56 19.97
C SER A 35 -8.75 0.54 20.99
N LYS A 36 -8.74 0.19 22.28
CA LYS A 36 -8.39 1.10 23.38
C LYS A 36 -6.89 1.45 23.38
N ILE A 37 -6.05 0.54 22.92
CA ILE A 37 -4.60 0.79 22.77
C ILE A 37 -4.39 1.76 21.61
N ARG A 38 -5.04 1.51 20.47
CA ARG A 38 -4.90 2.31 19.26
C ARG A 38 -5.46 3.73 19.40
N SER A 39 -6.53 3.93 20.17
CA SER A 39 -7.05 5.27 20.48
C SER A 39 -6.09 6.10 21.31
N LYS A 40 -5.30 5.44 22.19
CA LYS A 40 -4.27 6.09 23.00
C LYS A 40 -3.02 6.41 22.19
N THR A 41 -2.52 5.46 21.40
CA THR A 41 -1.26 5.63 20.65
C THR A 41 -1.41 6.50 19.41
N LYS A 42 -2.62 6.55 18.79
CA LYS A 42 -2.93 7.30 17.57
C LYS A 42 -1.94 7.04 16.41
N ILE A 43 -1.30 5.87 16.41
CA ILE A 43 -0.32 5.48 15.39
C ILE A 43 -1.04 5.17 14.07
N LEU A 44 -0.45 5.63 12.96
CA LEU A 44 -0.95 5.36 11.62
C LEU A 44 -0.90 3.87 11.29
N ASP A 45 -1.86 3.40 10.50
CA ASP A 45 -1.89 2.00 10.07
C ASP A 45 -0.69 1.67 9.16
N ALA A 46 0.11 0.67 9.55
CA ALA A 46 1.29 0.27 8.80
C ALA A 46 0.94 -0.23 7.40
N GLY A 47 -0.20 -0.92 7.25
CA GLY A 47 -0.71 -1.39 5.95
C GLY A 47 -1.05 -0.22 5.04
N LYS A 48 -1.82 0.76 5.54
CA LYS A 48 -2.15 1.97 4.77
C LYS A 48 -0.91 2.79 4.39
N LYS A 49 0.09 2.85 5.28
CA LYS A 49 1.34 3.55 4.97
C LYS A 49 2.14 2.82 3.89
N ALA A 50 2.23 1.49 3.98
CA ALA A 50 2.92 0.66 3.00
C ALA A 50 2.29 0.80 1.60
N THR A 51 0.96 0.77 1.49
CA THR A 51 0.28 0.97 0.20
C THR A 51 0.54 2.37 -0.35
N THR A 52 0.45 3.41 0.50
CA THR A 52 0.75 4.79 0.11
C THR A 52 2.19 4.93 -0.41
N LEU A 53 3.17 4.35 0.29
CA LEU A 53 4.58 4.40 -0.11
C LEU A 53 4.82 3.64 -1.42
N LYS A 54 4.20 2.47 -1.59
CA LYS A 54 4.22 1.71 -2.85
C LYS A 54 3.74 2.56 -4.02
N TRP A 55 2.65 3.29 -3.84
CA TRP A 55 2.11 4.19 -4.88
C TRP A 55 2.98 5.42 -5.12
N LYS A 56 3.54 6.02 -4.06
CA LYS A 56 4.49 7.13 -4.21
C LYS A 56 5.72 6.71 -5.01
N TRP A 57 6.24 5.51 -4.74
CA TRP A 57 7.35 4.93 -5.49
C TRP A 57 6.97 4.67 -6.95
N ALA A 58 5.84 4.00 -7.20
CA ALA A 58 5.39 3.72 -8.57
C ALA A 58 5.18 5.01 -9.38
N GLY A 59 4.62 6.04 -8.76
CA GLY A 59 4.48 7.36 -9.38
C GLY A 59 5.82 8.07 -9.61
N HIS A 60 6.80 7.91 -8.71
CA HIS A 60 8.15 8.43 -8.91
C HIS A 60 8.83 7.75 -10.10
N ILE A 61 8.81 6.42 -10.16
CA ILE A 61 9.37 5.66 -11.30
C ILE A 61 8.70 6.05 -12.62
N ALA A 62 7.38 6.24 -12.64
CA ALA A 62 6.65 6.67 -13.84
C ALA A 62 7.05 8.07 -14.37
N ARG A 63 7.72 8.90 -13.55
CA ARG A 63 8.21 10.23 -13.95
C ARG A 63 9.70 10.23 -14.33
N VAL A 64 10.45 9.25 -13.89
CA VAL A 64 11.87 9.10 -14.19
C VAL A 64 12.01 8.55 -15.61
N LYS A 65 12.67 9.30 -16.50
CA LYS A 65 12.91 8.92 -17.91
C LYS A 65 14.38 8.55 -18.11
N ASP A 66 14.81 7.48 -17.44
CA ASP A 66 16.21 7.03 -17.46
C ASP A 66 16.40 5.69 -18.20
N ASN A 67 15.37 5.15 -18.87
CA ASN A 67 15.38 3.84 -19.53
C ASN A 67 15.85 2.68 -18.62
N ARG A 68 15.80 2.87 -17.30
CA ARG A 68 16.21 1.87 -16.32
C ARG A 68 15.27 0.68 -16.40
N TRP A 69 15.76 -0.48 -15.99
CA TRP A 69 14.94 -1.70 -15.94
C TRP A 69 13.62 -1.49 -15.18
N SER A 70 13.60 -0.68 -14.11
CA SER A 70 12.40 -0.34 -13.35
C SER A 70 11.33 0.37 -14.20
N GLU A 71 11.72 1.23 -15.13
CA GLU A 71 10.81 1.89 -16.08
C GLU A 71 10.28 0.86 -17.08
N ARG A 72 11.15 0.04 -17.67
CA ARG A 72 10.77 -1.00 -18.64
C ARG A 72 9.78 -2.01 -18.06
N VAL A 73 9.97 -2.45 -16.82
CA VAL A 73 9.04 -3.34 -16.11
C VAL A 73 7.69 -2.67 -15.87
N LEU A 74 7.67 -1.37 -15.57
CA LEU A 74 6.43 -0.62 -15.35
C LEU A 74 5.66 -0.36 -16.66
N HIS A 75 6.40 -0.17 -17.76
CA HIS A 75 5.91 0.09 -19.11
C HIS A 75 5.78 -1.17 -19.97
N TRP A 76 5.69 -2.36 -19.36
CA TRP A 76 5.70 -3.66 -20.05
C TRP A 76 4.66 -3.84 -21.18
N TRP A 77 3.68 -2.95 -21.29
CA TRP A 77 2.82 -2.82 -22.47
C TRP A 77 3.38 -1.75 -23.44
N PRO A 78 3.88 -2.13 -24.63
CA PRO A 78 4.43 -1.20 -25.60
C PRO A 78 3.33 -0.28 -26.14
N ARG A 79 3.64 1.01 -26.26
CA ARG A 79 2.68 2.07 -26.60
C ARG A 79 3.08 2.75 -27.91
N ASP A 80 2.90 2.04 -29.02
CA ASP A 80 3.20 2.59 -30.36
C ASP A 80 2.03 3.39 -30.96
N GLY A 81 0.96 3.68 -30.18
CA GLY A 81 -0.24 4.37 -30.63
C GLY A 81 -0.37 5.83 -30.15
N LYS A 82 -0.88 6.71 -31.03
CA LYS A 82 -1.28 8.08 -30.66
C LYS A 82 -2.41 8.06 -29.63
N ARG A 83 -2.29 8.95 -28.64
CA ARG A 83 -3.17 9.06 -27.46
C ARG A 83 -4.35 10.00 -27.75
N GLU A 84 -5.55 9.62 -27.34
CA GLU A 84 -6.73 10.49 -27.36
C GLU A 84 -6.57 11.66 -26.36
N ARG A 85 -7.01 12.86 -26.75
CA ARG A 85 -6.99 14.04 -25.86
C ARG A 85 -7.90 13.78 -24.65
N GLY A 86 -7.47 14.14 -23.44
CA GLY A 86 -8.28 14.09 -22.21
C GLY A 86 -8.22 12.79 -21.38
N ARG A 87 -7.88 11.63 -21.95
CA ARG A 87 -7.77 10.38 -21.17
C ARG A 87 -6.46 10.35 -20.38
N PRO A 88 -6.32 9.93 -19.11
CA PRO A 88 -5.00 9.78 -18.47
C PRO A 88 -4.18 8.67 -19.15
N VAL A 89 -2.86 8.75 -19.08
CA VAL A 89 -1.98 7.73 -19.67
C VAL A 89 -2.26 6.40 -18.95
N CYS A 90 -2.89 5.44 -19.63
CA CYS A 90 -3.05 4.10 -19.09
C CYS A 90 -1.67 3.44 -19.03
N GLN A 91 -1.04 3.51 -17.87
CA GLN A 91 0.05 2.63 -17.46
C GLN A 91 -0.53 1.58 -16.51
N ALA A 92 0.17 0.46 -16.27
CA ALA A 92 -0.25 -0.53 -15.27
C ALA A 92 -0.55 0.13 -13.90
N VAL A 93 0.18 1.20 -13.58
CA VAL A 93 0.01 2.05 -12.39
C VAL A 93 -1.36 2.75 -12.33
N SER A 94 -1.88 3.19 -13.48
CA SER A 94 -3.16 3.93 -13.58
C SER A 94 -4.37 2.99 -13.46
N TRP A 95 -4.28 1.79 -14.04
CA TRP A 95 -5.37 0.80 -13.99
C TRP A 95 -5.61 0.24 -12.58
N SER A 96 -4.54 -0.02 -11.83
CA SER A 96 -4.67 -0.56 -10.47
C SER A 96 -5.16 0.49 -9.46
N LYS A 97 -4.88 1.79 -9.67
CA LYS A 97 -5.39 2.89 -8.84
C LYS A 97 -6.93 3.01 -8.92
N LYS A 98 -7.53 2.72 -10.07
CA LYS A 98 -9.00 2.71 -10.24
C LYS A 98 -9.68 1.53 -9.54
N ARG A 99 -8.95 0.44 -9.29
CA ARG A 99 -9.48 -0.82 -8.77
C ARG A 99 -9.56 -0.86 -7.24
N THR A 100 -8.74 -0.08 -6.53
CA THR A 100 -8.70 -0.09 -5.05
C THR A 100 -9.60 0.94 -4.38
N ASN A 101 -10.25 1.82 -5.15
CA ASN A 101 -11.20 2.80 -4.60
C ASN A 101 -12.61 2.22 -4.42
N THR A 102 -12.87 1.00 -4.90
CA THR A 102 -14.17 0.32 -4.81
C THR A 102 -14.28 -0.67 -3.66
N ASP A 103 -13.20 -0.93 -2.91
CA ASP A 103 -13.13 -2.01 -1.91
C ASP A 103 -13.00 -1.50 -0.45
N GLU A 104 -13.23 -0.21 -0.17
CA GLU A 104 -13.13 0.36 1.20
C GLU A 104 -14.49 0.80 1.82
N ASP A 105 -15.64 0.49 1.20
CA ASP A 105 -16.99 0.78 1.73
C ASP A 105 -17.80 -0.45 2.19
N LEU A 106 -17.14 -1.58 2.50
CA LEU A 106 -17.72 -2.73 3.22
C LEU A 106 -16.77 -3.27 4.31
#